data_AF-A0A165EAH3-F1
#
_entry.id   AF-A0A165EAH3-F1
#
_cell.length_a   1.000
_cell.length_b   1.000
_cell.length_c   1.000
_cell.angle_alpha   90.00
_cell.angle_beta   90.00
_cell.angle_gamma   90.00
#
_symmetry.space_group_name_H-M   'P 1'
#
loop_
_entity.id
_entity.type
_entity.pdbx_description
1 polymer ?
#
loop_
_entity_poly.entity_id
_entity_poly.type
_entity_poly.pdbx_seq_one_letter_code
_entity_poly.pdbx_strand_id
1 'polypeptide(L)'
;MMLKFLSVSTVLLAAAVQAKQYITVSVGGGGRESVGTALFSHAVIRANVGDIVSFVFHPTADDPDSIGNHSVVQTSADAPCSALPNGFASPLGVNIAGSTFALLVKDASIPVYFACAAPLDDDVDSDHCQAGEVGVINPPADFEINSLISKASAASAGGFSGVPADGTEFRSGIGAIVEGFYESNPFDGTPSDSDTDSGGRKGISTAAIVGIVIGVVVGVLVAAAAVWRLVMVKLRKAKSERFSKRVSAVIQAKKTEEPAANAV
;
A
#
# COMPACT_ATOMS: atom_id res chain seq x y z
N MET A 1 -48.95 18.61 -22.60
CA MET A 1 -47.47 18.73 -22.71
C MET A 1 -46.86 18.57 -21.33
N MET A 2 -46.41 17.36 -21.00
CA MET A 2 -45.77 17.03 -19.71
C MET A 2 -44.30 17.43 -19.75
N LEU A 3 -43.91 18.34 -18.86
CA LEU A 3 -42.54 18.82 -18.69
C LEU A 3 -41.75 17.76 -17.89
N LYS A 4 -40.91 16.97 -18.57
CA LYS A 4 -39.99 16.02 -17.94
C LYS A 4 -38.89 16.80 -17.21
N PHE A 5 -38.93 16.81 -15.89
CA PHE A 5 -37.83 17.29 -15.06
C PHE A 5 -36.67 16.29 -15.15
N LEU A 6 -35.61 16.64 -15.88
CA LEU A 6 -34.32 15.93 -15.76
C LEU A 6 -33.74 16.22 -14.37
N SER A 7 -33.78 15.21 -13.50
CA SER A 7 -33.03 15.19 -12.25
C SER A 7 -31.54 15.06 -12.58
N VAL A 8 -30.78 16.13 -12.33
CA VAL A 8 -29.32 16.10 -12.41
C VAL A 8 -28.79 15.50 -11.12
N SER A 9 -28.63 14.18 -11.09
CA SER A 9 -27.94 13.49 -10.00
C SER A 9 -26.47 13.93 -9.97
N THR A 10 -26.10 14.65 -8.92
CA THR A 10 -24.71 15.05 -8.67
C THR A 10 -24.01 13.87 -8.00
N VAL A 11 -23.23 13.11 -8.76
CA VAL A 11 -22.37 12.06 -8.21
C VAL A 11 -21.18 12.74 -7.54
N LEU A 12 -21.16 12.79 -6.21
CA LEU A 12 -19.93 13.10 -5.47
C LEU A 12 -19.01 11.89 -5.58
N LEU A 13 -17.94 12.00 -6.37
CA LEU A 13 -16.80 11.10 -6.26
C LEU A 13 -16.04 11.47 -4.99
N ALA A 14 -16.30 10.77 -3.89
CA ALA A 14 -15.40 10.76 -2.75
C ALA A 14 -14.18 9.93 -3.15
N ALA A 15 -13.06 10.58 -3.45
CA ALA A 15 -11.79 9.89 -3.56
C ALA A 15 -11.45 9.38 -2.15
N ALA A 16 -11.60 8.08 -1.92
CA ALA A 16 -11.11 7.45 -0.71
C ALA A 16 -9.59 7.54 -0.73
N VAL A 17 -9.02 8.45 0.07
CA VAL A 17 -7.60 8.44 0.39
C VAL A 17 -7.39 7.18 1.23
N GLN A 18 -6.91 6.10 0.62
CA GLN A 18 -6.44 4.96 1.39
C GLN A 18 -5.20 5.41 2.15
N ALA A 19 -5.29 5.38 3.48
CA ALA A 19 -4.14 5.63 4.33
C ALA A 19 -3.16 4.45 4.16
N LYS A 20 -1.89 4.77 3.90
CA LYS A 20 -0.79 3.80 3.86
C LYS A 20 -0.78 2.99 5.17
N GLN A 21 -0.97 1.68 5.09
CA GLN A 21 -0.87 0.80 6.25
C GLN A 21 0.53 0.19 6.38
N TYR A 22 0.96 -0.03 7.61
CA TYR A 22 2.19 -0.76 7.95
C TYR A 22 1.77 -2.11 8.53
N ILE A 23 2.10 -3.19 7.83
CA ILE A 23 1.81 -4.56 8.22
C ILE A 23 3.11 -5.17 8.74
N THR A 24 3.16 -5.49 10.03
CA THR A 24 4.35 -6.06 10.66
C THR A 24 4.32 -7.58 10.61
N VAL A 25 5.40 -8.19 10.13
CA VAL A 25 5.63 -9.62 10.12
C VAL A 25 6.85 -9.88 11.00
N SER A 26 6.69 -10.65 12.08
CA SER A 26 7.84 -11.11 12.85
C SER A 26 8.49 -12.27 12.11
N VAL A 27 9.81 -12.23 11.97
CA VAL A 27 10.62 -13.26 11.34
C VAL A 27 11.48 -13.91 12.41
N GLY A 28 11.33 -15.22 12.62
CA GLY A 28 11.93 -15.92 13.75
C GLY A 28 11.20 -15.68 15.07
N GLY A 29 11.89 -15.94 16.19
CA GLY A 29 11.42 -15.65 17.54
C GLY A 29 10.41 -16.64 18.15
N GLY A 30 10.11 -17.74 17.47
CA GLY A 30 9.34 -18.84 18.06
C GLY A 30 10.22 -19.68 18.98
N GLY A 31 10.02 -19.60 20.29
CA GLY A 31 10.67 -20.54 21.22
C GLY A 31 10.33 -22.00 20.85
N ARG A 32 11.21 -22.93 21.23
CA ARG A 32 11.14 -24.39 20.96
C ARG A 32 9.82 -25.08 21.36
N GLU A 33 8.96 -24.39 22.10
CA GLU A 33 7.62 -24.85 22.52
C GLU A 33 6.53 -24.62 21.46
N SER A 34 6.82 -23.86 20.40
CA SER A 34 5.93 -23.71 19.24
C SER A 34 6.21 -24.81 18.21
N VAL A 35 5.96 -26.06 18.58
CA VAL A 35 5.97 -27.21 17.65
C VAL A 35 4.77 -27.04 16.71
N GLY A 36 4.96 -26.27 15.63
CA GLY A 36 3.89 -25.86 14.72
C GLY A 36 4.16 -24.62 13.86
N THR A 37 5.39 -24.49 13.34
CA THR A 37 5.69 -24.09 11.95
C THR A 37 4.98 -22.85 11.36
N ALA A 38 5.20 -21.67 11.94
CA ALA A 38 5.18 -20.43 11.17
C ALA A 38 6.34 -19.56 11.63
N LEU A 39 7.51 -19.75 10.99
CA LEU A 39 8.73 -18.97 11.23
C LEU A 39 8.50 -17.48 10.87
N PHE A 40 7.52 -17.20 10.01
CA PHE A 40 6.88 -15.89 9.86
C PHE A 40 5.57 -15.82 10.67
N SER A 41 5.39 -14.80 11.52
CA SER A 41 4.15 -14.64 12.32
C SER A 41 2.89 -14.47 11.47
N HIS A 42 3.05 -14.07 10.21
CA HIS A 42 1.99 -14.00 9.21
C HIS A 42 2.50 -14.53 7.87
N ALA A 43 2.33 -15.83 7.62
CA ALA A 43 2.69 -16.46 6.36
C ALA A 43 1.72 -16.12 5.20
N VAL A 44 0.53 -15.60 5.50
CA VAL A 44 -0.45 -15.14 4.50
C VAL A 44 -0.87 -13.71 4.80
N ILE A 45 -0.57 -12.81 3.88
CA ILE A 45 -0.75 -11.36 4.06
C ILE A 45 -1.71 -10.83 3.00
N ARG A 46 -2.60 -9.91 3.41
CA ARG A 46 -3.45 -9.13 2.51
C ARG A 46 -3.05 -7.66 2.63
N ALA A 47 -2.67 -7.04 1.53
CA ALA A 47 -2.14 -5.68 1.49
C ALA A 47 -2.61 -4.96 0.23
N ASN A 48 -2.98 -3.69 0.35
CA ASN A 48 -3.36 -2.85 -0.79
C ASN A 48 -2.12 -2.25 -1.45
N VAL A 49 -2.28 -1.76 -2.69
CA VAL A 49 -1.24 -0.97 -3.34
C VAL A 49 -0.91 0.25 -2.47
N GLY A 50 0.36 0.44 -2.15
CA GLY A 50 0.85 1.53 -1.30
C GLY A 50 1.12 1.13 0.15
N ASP A 51 0.61 -0.01 0.62
CA ASP A 51 0.93 -0.54 1.95
C ASP A 51 2.39 -1.01 2.03
N ILE A 52 2.95 -0.99 3.25
CA ILE A 52 4.25 -1.58 3.55
C ILE A 52 4.07 -2.86 4.33
N VAL A 53 4.74 -3.92 3.89
CA VAL A 53 4.98 -5.12 4.68
C VAL A 53 6.38 -5.02 5.29
N SER A 54 6.44 -4.88 6.61
CA SER A 54 7.67 -4.72 7.38
C SER A 54 8.00 -6.00 8.13
N PHE A 55 9.07 -6.67 7.71
CA PHE A 55 9.60 -7.86 8.33
C PHE A 55 10.56 -7.46 9.45
N VAL A 56 10.22 -7.80 10.70
CA VAL A 56 11.03 -7.52 11.89
C VAL A 56 11.73 -8.81 12.30
N PHE A 57 13.06 -8.80 12.28
CA PHE A 57 13.86 -9.98 12.57
C PHE A 57 14.05 -10.17 14.08
N HIS A 58 13.77 -11.38 14.54
CA HIS A 58 13.93 -11.84 15.91
C HIS A 58 14.81 -13.10 15.92
N PRO A 59 16.13 -12.95 15.73
CA PRO A 59 17.05 -14.08 15.77
C PRO A 59 16.94 -14.75 17.15
N THR A 60 16.73 -16.07 17.17
CA THR A 60 16.57 -16.88 18.39
C THR A 60 17.90 -17.27 19.03
N ALA A 61 18.99 -16.62 18.64
CA ALA A 61 20.32 -17.02 19.00
C ALA A 61 20.63 -16.61 20.46
N ASP A 62 20.24 -17.47 21.41
CA ASP A 62 20.85 -17.54 22.73
C ASP A 62 22.34 -17.98 22.64
N ASP A 63 22.76 -18.43 21.46
CA ASP A 63 24.10 -18.87 21.12
C ASP A 63 24.75 -17.85 20.15
N PRO A 64 25.83 -17.16 20.55
CA PRO A 64 26.51 -16.17 19.70
C PRO A 64 27.10 -16.75 18.42
N ASP A 65 27.27 -18.08 18.34
CA ASP A 65 27.79 -18.79 17.17
C ASP A 65 26.67 -19.43 16.33
N SER A 66 25.46 -19.58 16.89
CA SER A 66 24.31 -20.05 16.11
C SER A 66 23.80 -18.93 15.23
N ILE A 67 23.86 -19.18 13.93
CA ILE A 67 23.22 -18.34 12.94
C ILE A 67 21.71 -18.62 13.07
N GLY A 68 21.07 -18.00 14.06
CA GLY A 68 19.60 -17.83 14.12
C GLY A 68 19.16 -16.81 13.08
N ASN A 69 19.75 -16.88 11.90
CA ASN A 69 19.56 -15.94 10.83
C ASN A 69 18.28 -16.28 10.08
N HIS A 70 17.52 -15.24 9.80
CA HIS A 70 16.45 -15.33 8.85
C HIS A 70 16.68 -14.34 7.72
N SER A 71 15.99 -14.58 6.62
CA SER A 71 15.98 -13.68 5.47
C SER A 71 14.60 -13.70 4.82
N VAL A 72 14.38 -12.74 3.93
CA VAL A 72 13.16 -12.65 3.14
C VAL A 72 13.59 -12.52 1.69
N VAL A 73 13.49 -13.62 0.95
CA VAL A 73 13.84 -13.70 -0.46
C VAL A 73 12.58 -13.92 -1.28
N GLN A 74 12.41 -13.18 -2.36
CA GLN A 74 11.29 -13.39 -3.28
C GLN A 74 11.46 -14.70 -4.03
N THR A 75 10.40 -15.49 -4.08
CA THR A 75 10.35 -16.79 -4.76
C THR A 75 9.11 -16.88 -5.63
N SER A 76 8.67 -18.09 -5.98
CA SER A 76 7.46 -18.34 -6.76
C SER A 76 6.62 -19.47 -6.16
N ALA A 77 5.35 -19.55 -6.56
CA ALA A 77 4.46 -20.64 -6.15
C ALA A 77 4.96 -22.04 -6.57
N ASP A 78 5.71 -22.11 -7.67
CA ASP A 78 6.16 -23.36 -8.27
C ASP A 78 7.57 -23.77 -7.83
N ALA A 79 8.39 -22.79 -7.44
CA ALA A 79 9.72 -22.98 -6.86
C ALA A 79 9.84 -22.14 -5.58
N PRO A 80 9.23 -22.58 -4.47
CA PRO A 80 9.19 -21.79 -3.23
C PRO A 80 10.55 -21.69 -2.54
N CYS A 81 11.48 -22.62 -2.79
CA CYS A 81 12.85 -22.59 -2.28
C CYS A 81 13.87 -22.27 -3.37
N SER A 82 13.55 -21.33 -4.25
CA SER A 82 14.50 -20.81 -5.24
C SER A 82 14.28 -19.32 -5.42
N ALA A 83 15.37 -18.56 -5.43
CA ALA A 83 15.32 -17.12 -5.64
C ALA A 83 14.70 -16.80 -7.00
N LEU A 84 13.75 -15.88 -7.02
CA LEU A 84 13.15 -15.41 -8.26
C LEU A 84 14.15 -14.51 -9.00
N PRO A 85 14.42 -14.75 -10.30
CA PRO A 85 15.23 -13.84 -11.09
C PRO A 85 14.66 -12.42 -11.08
N ASN A 86 15.49 -11.42 -10.77
CA ASN A 86 15.06 -10.03 -10.56
C ASN A 86 14.00 -9.87 -9.46
N GLY A 87 14.06 -10.72 -8.43
CA GLY A 87 13.27 -10.57 -7.22
C GLY A 87 13.94 -9.64 -6.20
N PHE A 88 13.34 -9.57 -5.01
CA PHE A 88 13.98 -8.93 -3.84
C PHE A 88 14.65 -9.96 -2.92
N ALA A 89 15.61 -9.50 -2.12
CA ALA A 89 16.15 -10.22 -0.99
C ALA A 89 16.50 -9.23 0.13
N SER A 90 16.22 -9.59 1.37
CA SER A 90 16.93 -9.00 2.51
C SER A 90 18.38 -9.49 2.50
N PRO A 91 19.29 -8.87 3.30
CA PRO A 91 20.53 -9.54 3.65
C PRO A 91 20.25 -10.97 4.15
N LEU A 92 21.11 -11.90 3.75
CA LEU A 92 21.17 -13.22 4.36
C LEU A 92 21.90 -13.06 5.69
N GLY A 93 21.52 -13.82 6.72
CA GLY A 93 22.29 -13.74 7.96
C GLY A 93 21.82 -12.68 8.96
N VAL A 94 20.64 -12.07 8.82
CA VAL A 94 20.21 -11.00 9.75
C VAL A 94 20.10 -11.55 11.17
N ASN A 95 21.08 -11.21 12.00
CA ASN A 95 21.25 -11.68 13.38
C ASN A 95 21.14 -10.56 14.42
N ILE A 96 20.78 -9.35 13.98
CA ILE A 96 20.55 -8.20 14.85
C ILE A 96 19.06 -8.09 15.14
N ALA A 97 18.67 -8.36 16.38
CA ALA A 97 17.29 -8.33 16.82
C ALA A 97 16.67 -6.93 16.67
N GLY A 98 15.49 -6.87 16.04
CA GLY A 98 14.78 -5.63 15.73
C GLY A 98 15.12 -5.02 14.37
N SER A 99 16.04 -5.63 13.61
CA SER A 99 16.30 -5.19 12.23
C SER A 99 15.03 -5.34 11.41
N THR A 100 14.86 -4.45 10.44
CA THR A 100 13.65 -4.40 9.61
C THR A 100 13.96 -4.45 8.13
N PHE A 101 13.19 -5.25 7.40
CA PHE A 101 13.17 -5.25 5.93
C PHE A 101 11.77 -4.88 5.45
N ALA A 102 11.66 -3.81 4.67
CA ALA A 102 10.38 -3.23 4.28
C ALA A 102 10.12 -3.39 2.78
N LEU A 103 8.94 -3.92 2.45
CA LEU A 103 8.46 -4.06 1.08
C LEU A 103 7.26 -3.12 0.85
N LEU A 104 7.35 -2.29 -0.18
CA LEU A 104 6.23 -1.50 -0.68
C LEU A 104 5.44 -2.32 -1.71
N VAL A 105 4.15 -2.53 -1.44
CA VAL A 105 3.26 -3.23 -2.39
C VAL A 105 2.94 -2.32 -3.57
N LYS A 106 3.28 -2.77 -4.78
CA LYS A 106 3.11 -2.04 -6.04
C LYS A 106 1.91 -2.52 -6.85
N ASP A 107 1.57 -3.79 -6.73
CA ASP A 107 0.43 -4.40 -7.40
C ASP A 107 -0.22 -5.45 -6.49
N ALA A 108 -1.44 -5.17 -6.03
CA ALA A 108 -2.17 -6.07 -5.14
C ALA A 108 -2.83 -7.26 -5.89
N SER A 109 -2.81 -7.25 -7.22
CA SER A 109 -3.33 -8.35 -8.05
C SER A 109 -2.28 -9.44 -8.34
N ILE A 110 -1.01 -9.18 -8.02
CA ILE A 110 0.09 -10.12 -8.24
C ILE A 110 0.52 -10.71 -6.87
N PRO A 111 0.35 -12.03 -6.66
CA PRO A 111 0.85 -12.68 -5.46
C PRO A 111 2.38 -12.55 -5.34
N VAL A 112 2.86 -12.20 -4.16
CA VAL A 112 4.29 -12.11 -3.85
C VAL A 112 4.65 -13.25 -2.91
N TYR A 113 5.28 -14.28 -3.46
CA TYR A 113 5.80 -15.41 -2.68
C TYR A 113 7.17 -15.06 -2.12
N PHE A 114 7.42 -15.46 -0.88
CA PHE A 114 8.71 -15.24 -0.23
C PHE A 114 9.07 -16.43 0.65
N ALA A 115 10.35 -16.59 0.90
CA ALA A 115 10.90 -17.64 1.75
C ALA A 115 12.13 -17.14 2.50
N CYS A 116 12.51 -17.88 3.54
CA CYS A 116 13.81 -17.71 4.19
C CYS A 116 14.86 -18.56 3.49
N ALA A 117 15.97 -17.91 3.13
CA ALA A 117 17.11 -18.50 2.45
C ALA A 117 18.29 -18.77 3.39
N ALA A 118 18.08 -18.65 4.71
CA ALA A 118 19.11 -18.97 5.68
C ALA A 118 19.27 -20.50 5.80
N PRO A 119 20.51 -21.02 5.86
CA PRO A 119 20.77 -22.43 6.07
C PRO A 119 20.30 -22.86 7.48
N LEU A 120 19.94 -24.12 7.62
CA LEU A 120 19.72 -24.77 8.91
C LEU A 120 21.09 -25.13 9.52
N ASP A 121 21.63 -24.26 10.37
CA ASP A 121 22.93 -24.45 11.04
C ASP A 121 24.10 -24.72 10.05
N ASP A 122 25.15 -25.44 10.48
CA ASP A 122 26.32 -25.84 9.67
C ASP A 122 25.98 -26.82 8.52
N ASP A 123 24.71 -27.17 8.32
CA ASP A 123 24.26 -28.10 7.29
C ASP A 123 23.90 -27.34 5.99
N VAL A 124 24.82 -27.37 5.04
CA VAL A 124 24.66 -26.76 3.72
C VAL A 124 23.60 -27.44 2.84
N ASP A 125 23.09 -28.59 3.26
CA ASP A 125 22.13 -29.38 2.48
C ASP A 125 20.66 -29.10 2.88
N SER A 126 20.40 -28.15 3.78
CA SER A 126 19.02 -27.74 4.11
C SER A 126 18.91 -26.28 4.55
N ASP A 127 17.85 -25.59 4.09
CA ASP A 127 17.58 -24.20 4.44
C ASP A 127 16.25 -24.10 5.22
N HIS A 128 16.03 -22.97 5.90
CA HIS A 128 14.77 -22.70 6.59
C HIS A 128 13.55 -22.77 5.67
N CYS A 129 13.72 -22.56 4.37
CA CYS A 129 12.66 -22.76 3.39
C CYS A 129 12.11 -24.20 3.39
N GLN A 130 12.97 -25.22 3.36
CA GLN A 130 12.57 -26.63 3.36
C GLN A 130 11.97 -27.05 4.70
N ALA A 131 12.29 -26.32 5.79
CA ALA A 131 11.60 -26.42 7.08
C ALA A 131 10.20 -25.75 7.10
N GLY A 132 9.78 -25.13 5.99
CA GLY A 132 8.47 -24.51 5.84
C GLY A 132 8.45 -23.00 6.12
N GLU A 133 9.60 -22.32 6.18
CA GLU A 133 9.66 -20.85 6.27
C GLU A 133 9.32 -20.19 4.92
N VAL A 134 8.05 -20.23 4.59
CA VAL A 134 7.49 -19.65 3.36
C VAL A 134 6.27 -18.81 3.66
N GLY A 135 6.03 -17.82 2.82
CA GLY A 135 4.85 -16.98 2.92
C GLY A 135 4.45 -16.34 1.60
N VAL A 136 3.32 -15.65 1.63
CA VAL A 136 2.75 -14.98 0.47
C VAL A 136 2.00 -13.71 0.85
N ILE A 137 2.19 -12.65 0.06
CA ILE A 137 1.38 -11.44 0.08
C ILE A 137 0.39 -11.50 -1.08
N ASN A 138 -0.87 -11.16 -0.81
CA ASN A 138 -1.97 -11.13 -1.77
C ASN A 138 -2.13 -12.42 -2.60
N PRO A 139 -2.22 -13.61 -1.97
CA PRO A 139 -2.43 -14.83 -2.73
C PRO A 139 -3.83 -14.87 -3.40
N PRO A 140 -4.09 -15.84 -4.29
CA PRO A 140 -5.45 -16.14 -4.75
C PRO A 140 -6.47 -16.33 -3.59
N ALA A 141 -7.75 -16.24 -3.90
CA ALA A 141 -8.82 -16.34 -2.88
C ALA A 141 -8.92 -17.75 -2.27
N ASP A 142 -8.57 -18.77 -3.03
CA ASP A 142 -8.57 -20.19 -2.71
C ASP A 142 -7.19 -20.72 -2.28
N PHE A 143 -6.28 -19.82 -1.93
CA PHE A 143 -4.92 -20.20 -1.54
C PHE A 143 -4.86 -20.85 -0.16
N GLU A 144 -4.19 -21.99 -0.10
CA GLU A 144 -3.92 -22.76 1.12
C GLU A 144 -2.43 -22.77 1.42
N ILE A 145 -2.02 -22.20 2.56
CA ILE A 145 -0.60 -22.09 2.94
C ILE A 145 0.10 -23.46 3.04
N ASN A 146 -0.64 -24.50 3.47
CA ASN A 146 -0.11 -25.86 3.59
C ASN A 146 0.36 -26.44 2.25
N SER A 147 -0.21 -25.98 1.12
CA SER A 147 0.25 -26.39 -0.21
C SER A 147 1.63 -25.81 -0.52
N LEU A 148 1.86 -24.53 -0.18
CA LEU A 148 3.16 -23.88 -0.35
C LEU A 148 4.22 -24.50 0.56
N ILE A 149 3.88 -24.75 1.83
CA ILE A 149 4.76 -25.43 2.80
C ILE A 149 5.13 -26.83 2.30
N SER A 150 4.15 -27.60 1.82
CA SER A 150 4.40 -28.95 1.30
C SER A 150 5.33 -28.94 0.08
N LYS A 151 5.14 -27.97 -0.85
CA LYS A 151 6.05 -27.78 -1.98
C LYS A 151 7.46 -27.39 -1.53
N ALA A 152 7.57 -26.53 -0.51
CA ALA A 152 8.85 -26.09 0.05
C ALA A 152 9.62 -27.27 0.68
N SER A 153 8.95 -28.09 1.48
CA SER A 153 9.56 -29.28 2.08
C SER A 153 10.03 -30.34 1.08
N ALA A 154 9.47 -30.33 -0.13
CA ALA A 154 9.84 -31.26 -1.20
C ALA A 154 10.87 -30.67 -2.18
N ALA A 155 11.26 -29.40 -2.02
CA ALA A 155 12.21 -28.74 -2.90
C ALA A 155 13.64 -29.21 -2.62
N SER A 156 14.50 -29.18 -3.64
CA SER A 156 15.93 -29.42 -3.48
C SER A 156 16.60 -28.26 -2.76
N ALA A 157 17.68 -28.55 -2.03
CA ALA A 157 18.56 -27.53 -1.44
C ALA A 157 19.32 -26.71 -2.50
N GLY A 158 19.89 -25.59 -2.08
CA GLY A 158 20.81 -24.78 -2.89
C GLY A 158 20.15 -23.81 -3.89
N GLY A 159 18.82 -23.69 -3.87
CA GLY A 159 18.07 -22.76 -4.73
C GLY A 159 18.33 -21.27 -4.45
N PHE A 160 19.11 -20.95 -3.42
CA PHE A 160 19.50 -19.60 -3.04
C PHE A 160 20.99 -19.27 -3.26
N SER A 161 21.77 -20.17 -3.88
CA SER A 161 23.21 -20.01 -4.10
C SER A 161 23.65 -18.75 -4.87
N GLY A 162 22.73 -18.05 -5.52
CA GLY A 162 22.97 -16.78 -6.21
C GLY A 162 22.48 -15.53 -5.48
N VAL A 163 21.99 -15.65 -4.25
CA VAL A 163 21.54 -14.50 -3.45
C VAL A 163 22.75 -13.92 -2.69
N PRO A 164 23.14 -12.65 -2.94
CA PRO A 164 24.21 -12.00 -2.20
C PRO A 164 23.90 -11.94 -0.70
N ALA A 165 24.92 -12.12 0.13
CA ALA A 165 24.78 -12.06 1.58
C ALA A 165 24.23 -10.70 2.06
N ASP A 166 24.50 -9.61 1.35
CA ASP A 166 24.02 -8.27 1.68
C ASP A 166 22.68 -7.89 1.01
N GLY A 167 22.09 -8.80 0.21
CA GLY A 167 20.84 -8.57 -0.53
C GLY A 167 20.90 -7.46 -1.60
N THR A 168 22.08 -6.91 -1.91
CA THR A 168 22.18 -5.65 -2.68
C THR A 168 21.75 -5.75 -4.14
N GLU A 169 21.90 -6.92 -4.77
CA GLU A 169 21.52 -7.14 -6.17
C GLU A 169 20.00 -7.32 -6.37
N PHE A 170 19.26 -7.55 -5.29
CA PHE A 170 17.84 -7.91 -5.32
C PHE A 170 17.00 -6.83 -4.64
N ARG A 171 16.82 -5.69 -5.33
CA ARG A 171 16.04 -4.53 -4.81
C ARG A 171 14.71 -4.30 -5.51
N SER A 172 14.53 -4.86 -6.69
CA SER A 172 13.28 -4.78 -7.45
C SER A 172 12.61 -6.13 -7.36
N GLY A 173 11.32 -6.19 -7.04
CA GLY A 173 10.57 -7.43 -7.05
C GLY A 173 9.35 -7.37 -7.95
N ILE A 174 8.75 -8.54 -8.18
CA ILE A 174 7.46 -8.65 -8.86
C ILE A 174 6.36 -8.41 -7.82
N GLY A 175 5.44 -7.48 -8.08
CA GLY A 175 4.31 -7.15 -7.18
C GLY A 175 4.67 -6.27 -5.97
N ALA A 176 5.91 -6.33 -5.48
CA ALA A 176 6.45 -5.46 -4.42
C ALA A 176 7.90 -5.05 -4.70
N ILE A 177 8.33 -3.93 -4.12
CA ILE A 177 9.72 -3.44 -4.21
C ILE A 177 10.28 -3.18 -2.82
N VAL A 178 11.61 -3.26 -2.67
CA VAL A 178 12.27 -2.94 -1.41
C VAL A 178 12.17 -1.43 -1.15
N GLU A 179 11.54 -1.05 -0.05
CA GLU A 179 11.54 0.34 0.43
C GLU A 179 12.81 0.63 1.23
N GLY A 180 13.27 -0.33 2.05
CA GLY A 180 14.49 -0.19 2.82
C GLY A 180 14.83 -1.42 3.66
N PHE A 181 16.08 -1.45 4.12
CA PHE A 181 16.55 -2.31 5.20
C PHE A 181 17.13 -1.40 6.28
N TYR A 182 16.72 -1.60 7.53
CA TYR A 182 17.16 -0.81 8.66
C TYR A 182 17.65 -1.75 9.75
N GLU A 183 18.97 -1.78 9.96
CA GLU A 183 19.56 -2.49 11.08
C GLU A 183 19.23 -1.74 12.38
N SER A 184 18.69 -2.45 13.35
CA SER A 184 18.54 -1.91 14.70
C SER A 184 19.91 -1.87 15.36
N ASN A 185 20.62 -0.75 15.26
CA ASN A 185 21.88 -0.61 15.98
C ASN A 185 21.59 -0.69 17.50
N PRO A 186 22.01 -1.75 18.22
CA PRO A 186 21.70 -1.89 19.64
C PRO A 186 22.47 -0.88 20.52
N PHE A 187 23.40 -0.13 19.93
CA PHE A 187 24.31 0.79 20.62
C PHE A 187 24.03 2.29 20.39
N ASP A 188 23.05 2.67 19.57
CA ASP A 188 22.78 4.10 19.29
C ASP A 188 21.77 4.71 20.28
N GLY A 189 21.97 4.43 21.56
CA GLY A 189 21.26 5.06 22.68
C GLY A 189 21.81 6.44 23.06
N THR A 190 22.71 7.01 22.25
CA THR A 190 23.18 8.38 22.42
C THR A 190 22.39 9.30 21.49
N PRO A 191 21.58 10.23 22.00
CA PRO A 191 21.07 11.34 21.20
C PRO A 191 22.30 12.13 20.74
N SER A 192 22.75 11.90 19.51
CA SER A 192 23.70 12.81 18.86
C SER A 192 22.93 14.06 18.45
N ASP A 193 22.79 14.97 19.41
CA ASP A 193 22.68 16.41 19.12
C ASP A 193 24.00 16.84 18.49
N SER A 194 24.17 16.57 17.20
CA SER A 194 25.19 17.23 16.38
C SER A 194 24.53 18.41 15.67
N ASP A 195 24.36 19.49 16.44
CA ASP A 195 24.41 20.84 15.92
C ASP A 195 25.75 21.03 15.21
N THR A 196 25.74 20.98 13.88
CA THR A 196 26.73 21.71 13.08
C THR A 196 26.03 22.26 11.86
N ASP A 197 25.58 23.50 12.04
CA ASP A 197 25.30 24.45 10.99
C ASP A 197 26.47 24.54 10.00
N SER A 198 26.21 24.13 8.75
CA SER A 198 27.02 24.51 7.59
C SER A 198 26.14 24.48 6.33
N GLY A 199 25.28 25.49 6.16
CA GLY A 199 25.07 26.16 4.87
C GLY A 199 24.69 25.35 3.61
N GLY A 200 24.16 24.14 3.71
CA GLY A 200 23.75 23.31 2.57
C GLY A 200 22.26 23.50 2.23
N ARG A 201 21.95 24.07 1.07
CA ARG A 201 20.58 24.23 0.55
C ARG A 201 19.82 22.91 0.66
N LYS A 202 18.79 22.85 1.53
CA LYS A 202 17.85 21.72 1.61
C LYS A 202 17.20 21.52 0.23
N GLY A 203 17.70 20.53 -0.52
CA GLY A 203 17.02 20.01 -1.70
C GLY A 203 15.70 19.42 -1.24
N ILE A 204 14.61 20.12 -1.54
CA ILE A 204 13.26 19.63 -1.31
C ILE A 204 13.14 18.31 -2.07
N SER A 205 12.89 17.21 -1.36
CA SER A 205 12.77 15.90 -1.99
C SER A 205 11.72 15.99 -3.09
N THR A 206 12.00 15.39 -4.25
CA THR A 206 11.10 15.43 -5.42
C THR A 206 9.69 14.95 -5.06
N ALA A 207 9.56 14.08 -4.06
CA ALA A 207 8.27 13.62 -3.52
C ALA A 207 7.47 14.71 -2.78
N ALA A 208 8.12 15.62 -2.06
CA ALA A 208 7.45 16.74 -1.39
C ALA A 208 6.95 17.79 -2.39
N ILE A 209 7.68 18.00 -3.50
CA ILE A 209 7.27 18.92 -4.57
C ILE A 209 6.02 18.39 -5.28
N VAL A 210 5.96 17.08 -5.57
CA VAL A 210 4.79 16.47 -6.22
C VAL A 210 3.53 16.56 -5.35
N GLY A 211 3.66 16.36 -4.03
CA GLY A 211 2.53 16.49 -3.09
C GLY A 211 1.90 17.88 -3.05
N ILE A 212 2.72 18.94 -3.09
CA ILE A 212 2.25 20.33 -3.08
C ILE A 212 1.53 20.68 -4.40
N VAL A 213 2.07 20.25 -5.54
CA VAL A 213 1.47 20.53 -6.85
C VAL A 213 0.09 19.88 -6.99
N ILE A 214 -0.06 18.62 -6.56
CA ILE A 214 -1.36 17.92 -6.60
C ILE A 214 -2.37 18.61 -5.66
N GLY A 215 -1.95 18.99 -4.45
CA GLY A 215 -2.82 19.69 -3.49
C GLY A 215 -3.37 21.01 -4.03
N VAL A 216 -2.53 21.82 -4.70
CA VAL A 216 -2.95 23.10 -5.29
C VAL A 216 -3.93 22.89 -6.45
N VAL A 217 -3.68 21.92 -7.34
CA VAL A 217 -4.56 21.65 -8.48
C VAL A 217 -5.95 21.19 -8.01
N VAL A 218 -6.01 20.27 -7.03
CA VAL A 218 -7.27 19.82 -6.46
C VAL A 218 -8.00 20.97 -5.76
N GLY A 219 -7.29 21.79 -4.98
CA GLY A 219 -7.87 22.95 -4.31
C GLY A 219 -8.50 23.95 -5.29
N VAL A 220 -7.81 24.27 -6.40
CA VAL A 220 -8.31 25.18 -7.44
C VAL A 220 -9.56 24.62 -8.13
N LEU A 221 -9.58 23.32 -8.45
CA LEU A 221 -10.73 22.67 -9.08
C LEU A 221 -11.96 22.67 -8.17
N VAL A 222 -11.79 22.41 -6.87
CA VAL A 222 -12.88 22.47 -5.88
C VAL A 222 -13.43 23.89 -5.76
N ALA A 223 -12.55 24.89 -5.68
CA ALA A 223 -12.97 26.29 -5.63
C ALA A 223 -13.72 26.72 -6.89
N ALA A 224 -13.24 26.32 -8.08
CA ALA A 224 -13.90 26.60 -9.35
C ALA A 224 -15.30 25.96 -9.43
N ALA A 225 -15.44 24.72 -8.98
CA ALA A 225 -16.74 24.03 -8.93
C ALA A 225 -17.72 24.71 -7.97
N ALA A 226 -17.25 25.18 -6.81
CA ALA A 226 -18.07 25.92 -5.85
C ALA A 226 -18.55 27.26 -6.43
N VAL A 227 -17.65 28.03 -7.08
CA VAL A 227 -17.99 29.28 -7.76
C VAL A 227 -19.00 29.03 -8.89
N TRP A 228 -18.77 28.02 -9.72
CA TRP A 228 -19.70 27.64 -10.79
C TRP A 228 -21.09 27.31 -10.25
N ARG A 229 -21.18 26.54 -9.16
CA ARG A 229 -22.46 26.22 -8.51
C ARG A 229 -23.20 27.47 -8.05
N LEU A 230 -22.50 28.42 -7.42
CA LEU A 230 -23.09 29.70 -6.99
C LEU A 230 -23.59 30.54 -8.17
N VAL A 231 -22.83 30.60 -9.27
CA VAL A 231 -23.24 31.29 -10.50
C VAL A 231 -24.51 30.66 -11.07
N MET A 232 -24.57 29.33 -11.17
CA MET A 232 -25.73 28.63 -11.72
C MET A 232 -26.99 28.84 -10.86
N VAL A 233 -26.87 28.91 -9.53
CA VAL A 233 -27.99 29.24 -8.64
C VAL A 233 -28.50 30.66 -8.89
N LYS A 234 -27.60 31.65 -9.04
CA LYS A 234 -27.99 33.04 -9.34
C LYS A 234 -28.69 33.15 -10.70
N LEU A 235 -28.17 32.47 -11.73
CA LEU A 235 -28.78 32.49 -13.06
C LEU A 235 -30.18 31.85 -13.07
N ARG A 236 -30.38 30.77 -12.32
CA ARG A 236 -31.71 30.14 -12.18
C ARG A 236 -32.71 31.06 -11.51
N LYS A 237 -32.30 31.79 -10.45
CA LYS A 237 -33.15 32.77 -9.76
C LYS A 237 -33.55 33.92 -10.68
N ALA A 238 -32.60 34.49 -11.43
CA ALA A 238 -32.89 35.57 -12.38
C ALA A 238 -33.87 35.13 -13.50
N LYS A 239 -33.76 33.87 -13.96
CA LYS A 239 -34.66 33.32 -14.98
C LYS A 239 -36.08 33.11 -14.43
N SER A 240 -36.24 32.66 -13.17
CA SER A 240 -37.57 32.48 -12.58
C SER A 240 -38.29 33.80 -12.34
N GLU A 241 -37.58 34.85 -11.94
CA GLU A 241 -38.15 36.20 -11.76
C GLU A 241 -38.66 36.78 -13.09
N ARG A 242 -37.89 36.64 -14.18
CA ARG A 242 -38.33 37.07 -15.51
C ARG A 242 -39.56 36.29 -16.00
N PHE A 243 -39.61 34.99 -15.73
CA PHE A 243 -40.76 34.17 -16.09
C PHE A 243 -42.00 34.57 -15.29
N SER A 244 -41.87 34.76 -13.97
CA SER A 244 -42.95 35.22 -13.09
C SER A 244 -43.54 36.55 -13.57
N LYS A 245 -42.70 37.54 -13.88
CA LYS A 245 -43.15 38.83 -14.43
C LYS A 245 -43.91 38.69 -15.75
N ARG A 246 -43.45 37.82 -16.66
CA ARG A 246 -44.14 37.56 -17.93
C ARG A 246 -45.52 36.91 -17.72
N VAL A 247 -45.62 35.95 -16.80
CA VAL A 247 -46.90 35.30 -16.47
C VAL A 247 -47.88 36.29 -15.85
N SER A 248 -47.43 37.11 -14.89
CA SER A 248 -48.28 38.15 -14.28
C SER A 248 -48.79 39.18 -15.30
N ALA A 249 -47.97 39.58 -16.27
CA ALA A 249 -48.37 40.52 -17.32
C ALA A 249 -49.47 39.93 -18.23
N VAL A 250 -49.36 38.66 -18.61
CA VAL A 250 -50.39 37.98 -19.42
C VAL A 250 -51.71 37.83 -18.66
N ILE A 251 -51.65 37.50 -17.37
CA ILE A 251 -52.85 37.40 -16.53
C ILE A 251 -53.56 38.75 -16.41
N GLN A 252 -52.82 39.85 -16.21
CA GLN A 252 -53.41 41.20 -16.14
C GLN A 252 -54.04 41.63 -17.47
N ALA A 253 -53.35 41.38 -18.60
CA ALA A 253 -53.89 41.70 -19.93
C ALA A 253 -55.22 40.98 -20.21
N LYS A 254 -55.31 39.69 -19.84
CA LYS A 254 -56.56 38.92 -20.02
C LYS A 254 -57.71 39.43 -19.15
N LYS A 255 -57.42 39.98 -17.96
CA LYS A 255 -58.44 40.53 -17.06
C LYS A 255 -59.01 41.86 -17.56
N THR A 256 -58.23 42.64 -18.32
CA THR A 256 -58.69 43.88 -18.96
C THR A 256 -59.48 43.68 -20.25
N GLU A 257 -59.38 42.50 -20.87
CA GLU A 257 -60.12 42.15 -22.10
C GLU A 257 -61.52 41.56 -21.85
N GLU A 258 -61.92 41.33 -20.59
CA GLU A 258 -63.29 40.90 -20.26
C GLU A 258 -64.24 42.11 -20.34
N PRO A 259 -65.02 42.27 -21.44
CA PRO A 259 -65.86 43.46 -21.62
C PRO A 259 -67.10 43.33 -20.74
N ALA A 260 -67.65 44.47 -20.37
CA ALA A 260 -68.91 44.66 -19.65
C ALA A 260 -70.12 44.08 -20.40
N ALA A 261 -70.22 42.75 -20.48
CA ALA A 261 -71.29 42.02 -21.16
C ALA A 261 -72.51 41.73 -20.27
N ASN A 262 -72.58 42.31 -19.06
CA ASN A 262 -73.69 42.09 -18.11
C ASN A 262 -74.29 43.41 -17.59
N ALA A 263 -74.62 44.31 -18.51
CA ALA A 263 -75.44 45.49 -18.22
C ALA A 263 -76.65 45.54 -19.17
N VAL A 264 -77.59 44.60 -19.01
CA VAL A 264 -78.99 44.68 -19.48
C VAL A 264 -79.87 43.96 -18.47
#